data_AF-A0A6N2ZKZ0-F1
#
_entry.id   AF-A0A6N2ZKZ0-F1
#
_cell.length_a   1.000
_cell.length_b   1.000
_cell.length_c   1.000
_cell.angle_alpha   90.00
_cell.angle_beta   90.00
_cell.angle_gamma   90.00
#
_symmetry.space_group_name_H-M   'P 1'
#
loop_
_entity.id
_entity.type
_entity.pdbx_description
1 polymer ?
#
loop_
_entity_poly.entity_id
_entity_poly.type
_entity_poly.pdbx_seq_one_letter_code
_entity_poly.pdbx_strand_id
1 'polypeptide(L)' 'MNGLTKQIVINKVIKEVDEARGNAERGQLLGEIAYGTLFGEVSILEQLELITEEESTKLLNDVIFASVGSREGESL' A
#
# COMPACT_ATOMS: atom_id res chain seq x y z
N MET A 1 2.25 6.69 -22.62
CA MET A 1 3.14 5.96 -21.69
C MET A 1 3.33 4.55 -22.21
N ASN A 2 4.56 4.07 -22.40
CA ASN A 2 4.79 2.72 -22.93
C ASN A 2 4.38 1.66 -21.88
N GLY A 3 4.10 0.42 -22.31
CA GLY A 3 3.66 -0.65 -21.41
C GLY A 3 4.70 -1.03 -20.34
N LEU A 4 6.00 -0.93 -20.66
CA LEU A 4 7.10 -1.20 -19.73
C LEU A 4 7.17 -0.19 -18.58
N THR A 5 6.99 1.10 -18.88
CA THR A 5 6.97 2.20 -17.90
C THR A 5 5.78 2.04 -16.96
N LYS A 6 4.61 1.64 -17.47
CA LYS A 6 3.46 1.30 -16.62
C LYS A 6 3.81 0.17 -15.64
N GLN A 7 4.38 -0.93 -16.13
CA GLN A 7 4.74 -2.07 -15.29
C GLN A 7 5.79 -1.72 -14.22
N ILE A 8 6.77 -0.88 -14.55
CA ILE A 8 7.79 -0.42 -13.60
C ILE A 8 7.15 0.37 -12.45
N VAL A 9 6.19 1.25 -12.75
CA VAL A 9 5.48 2.04 -11.73
C VAL A 9 4.66 1.13 -10.82
N ILE A 10 3.88 0.20 -11.39
CA ILE A 10 3.08 -0.76 -10.62
C ILE A 10 3.97 -1.57 -9.68
N ASN A 11 5.05 -2.16 -10.20
CA ASN A 11 5.97 -2.99 -9.42
C ASN A 11 6.65 -2.21 -8.30
N LYS A 12 6.94 -0.92 -8.53
CA LYS A 12 7.54 -0.06 -7.51
C LYS A 12 6.58 0.14 -6.34
N VAL A 13 5.33 0.53 -6.62
CA VAL A 13 4.31 0.77 -5.58
C VAL A 13 4.05 -0.52 -4.79
N ILE A 14 3.87 -1.66 -5.46
CA ILE A 14 3.68 -2.97 -4.79
C ILE A 14 4.83 -3.26 -3.84
N LYS A 15 6.07 -3.07 -4.29
CA LYS A 15 7.25 -3.31 -3.46
C LYS A 15 7.29 -2.41 -2.22
N GLU A 16 6.95 -1.13 -2.36
CA GLU A 16 6.94 -0.18 -1.24
C GLU A 16 5.83 -0.53 -0.22
N VAL A 17 4.68 -1.00 -0.69
CA VAL A 17 3.60 -1.53 0.18
C VAL A 17 4.05 -2.80 0.91
N ASP A 18 4.68 -3.76 0.21
CA ASP A 18 5.19 -4.99 0.80
C ASP A 18 6.26 -4.70 1.89
N GLU A 19 7.16 -3.75 1.62
CA GLU A 19 8.17 -3.30 2.60
C GLU A 19 7.51 -2.64 3.82
N ALA A 20 6.53 -1.76 3.61
CA ALA A 20 5.78 -1.12 4.68
C ALA A 20 5.05 -2.15 5.57
N ARG A 21 4.39 -3.14 4.95
CA ARG A 21 3.75 -4.25 5.67
C ARG A 21 4.76 -5.04 6.49
N GLY A 22 5.86 -5.48 5.87
CA GLY A 22 6.89 -6.26 6.56
C GLY A 22 7.57 -5.49 7.71
N ASN A 23 7.67 -4.17 7.60
CA ASN A 23 8.12 -3.31 8.69
C ASN A 23 7.11 -3.28 9.83
N ALA A 24 5.82 -3.16 9.53
CA ALA A 24 4.77 -3.17 10.55
C ALA A 24 4.66 -4.51 11.27
N GLU A 25 4.87 -5.65 10.58
CA GLU A 25 5.01 -6.97 11.22
C GLU A 25 6.18 -7.03 12.23
N ARG A 26 7.18 -6.15 12.09
CA ARG A 26 8.29 -5.98 13.03
C ARG A 26 8.06 -4.85 14.06
N GLY A 27 6.85 -4.30 14.13
CA GLY A 27 6.48 -3.20 15.02
C GLY A 27 6.94 -1.81 14.56
N GLN A 28 7.40 -1.68 13.31
CA GLN A 28 7.81 -0.41 12.72
C GLN A 28 6.68 0.15 11.84
N LEU A 29 5.83 0.97 12.45
CA LEU A 29 4.66 1.52 11.78
C LEU A 29 5.03 2.61 10.76
N LEU A 30 4.20 2.69 9.74
CA LEU A 30 4.26 3.71 8.70
C LEU A 30 3.76 5.04 9.29
N GLY A 31 4.58 6.09 9.19
CA GLY A 31 4.17 7.43 9.62
C GLY A 31 3.06 8.01 8.71
N GLU A 32 2.31 9.00 9.22
CA GLU A 32 1.13 9.57 8.55
C GLU A 32 1.40 10.07 7.12
N ILE A 33 2.52 10.75 6.88
CA ILE A 33 2.90 11.25 5.55
C ILE A 33 3.17 10.10 4.58
N ALA A 34 3.89 9.08 5.04
CA ALA A 34 4.21 7.92 4.23
C ALA A 34 2.95 7.07 3.93
N TYR A 35 2.05 6.96 4.91
CA TYR A 35 0.71 6.38 4.72
C TYR A 35 -0.08 7.10 3.65
N GLY A 36 -0.25 8.42 3.77
CA GLY A 36 -1.01 9.20 2.78
C GLY A 36 -0.42 9.10 1.38
N THR A 37 0.91 9.02 1.27
CA THR A 37 1.60 8.85 -0.02
C THR A 37 1.28 7.49 -0.65
N LEU A 38 1.54 6.38 0.06
CA LEU A 38 1.31 5.04 -0.48
C LEU A 38 -0.18 4.76 -0.75
N PHE A 39 -1.07 5.24 0.13
CA PHE A 39 -2.51 5.11 -0.07
C PHE A 39 -2.95 5.83 -1.36
N GLY A 40 -2.45 7.05 -1.59
CA GLY A 40 -2.73 7.82 -2.79
C GLY A 40 -2.17 7.14 -4.05
N GLU A 41 -0.95 6.61 -3.99
CA GLU A 41 -0.34 5.90 -5.13
C GLU A 41 -1.12 4.64 -5.52
N VAL A 42 -1.51 3.79 -4.56
CA VAL A 42 -2.36 2.61 -4.84
C VAL A 42 -3.71 3.03 -5.40
N SER A 43 -4.34 4.07 -4.84
CA SER A 43 -5.62 4.60 -5.33
C SER A 43 -5.53 5.10 -6.78
N ILE A 44 -4.41 5.74 -7.15
CA ILE A 44 -4.17 6.19 -8.53
C ILE A 44 -4.00 5.00 -9.48
N LEU A 45 -3.33 3.92 -9.05
CA LEU A 45 -3.20 2.71 -9.87
C LEU A 45 -4.56 2.09 -10.19
N GLU A 46 -5.46 2.02 -9.21
CA GLU A 46 -6.83 1.53 -9.41
C GLU A 46 -7.64 2.46 -10.34
N GLN A 47 -7.62 3.77 -10.09
CA GLN A 47 -8.35 4.76 -10.93
C GLN A 47 -7.90 4.75 -12.39
N LEU A 48 -6.64 4.38 -12.65
CA LEU A 48 -6.09 4.25 -13.99
C LEU A 48 -6.26 2.84 -14.59
N GLU A 49 -6.96 1.95 -13.90
CA GLU A 49 -7.17 0.55 -14.27
C GLU A 49 -5.85 -0.18 -14.56
N LEU A 50 -4.80 0.18 -13.81
CA LEU A 50 -3.47 -0.42 -13.93
C LEU A 50 -3.32 -1.67 -13.05
N ILE A 51 -4.19 -1.82 -12.07
CA ILE A 51 -4.36 -2.99 -11.21
C ILE A 51 -5.85 -3.30 -11.12
N THR A 52 -6.17 -4.53 -10.75
CA THR A 52 -7.54 -4.96 -10.48
C THR A 52 -8.05 -4.39 -9.15
N GLU A 53 -9.37 -4.34 -8.99
CA GLU A 53 -10.03 -3.96 -7.73
C GLU A 53 -9.59 -4.86 -6.56
N GLU A 54 -9.40 -6.16 -6.81
CA GLU A 54 -8.92 -7.12 -5.81
C GLU A 54 -7.48 -6.81 -5.37
N GLU A 55 -6.59 -6.51 -6.34
CA GLU A 55 -5.22 -6.09 -6.04
C GLU A 55 -5.19 -4.76 -5.29
N SER A 56 -5.99 -3.78 -5.68
CA SER A 56 -6.12 -2.50 -4.98
C SER A 56 -6.56 -2.72 -3.53
N THR A 57 -7.63 -3.47 -3.32
CA THR A 57 -8.17 -3.77 -1.99
C THR A 57 -7.11 -4.39 -1.09
N LYS A 58 -6.36 -5.37 -1.60
CA LYS A 58 -5.28 -6.00 -0.85
C LYS A 58 -4.19 -4.99 -0.49
N LEU A 59 -3.70 -4.22 -1.46
CA LEU A 59 -2.63 -3.24 -1.24
C LEU A 59 -3.04 -2.13 -0.28
N LEU A 60 -4.27 -1.61 -0.38
CA LEU A 60 -4.78 -0.61 0.55
C LEU A 60 -4.90 -1.16 1.97
N ASN A 61 -5.34 -2.42 2.13
CA ASN A 61 -5.37 -3.07 3.43
C ASN A 61 -3.96 -3.24 4.02
N ASP A 62 -2.97 -3.57 3.18
CA ASP A 62 -1.58 -3.69 3.61
C ASP A 62 -0.99 -2.32 4.04
N VAL A 63 -1.33 -1.23 3.33
CA VAL A 63 -0.96 0.14 3.72
C VAL A 63 -1.64 0.57 5.03
N ILE A 64 -2.93 0.25 5.20
CA ILE A 64 -3.66 0.51 6.44
C ILE A 64 -3.03 -0.26 7.60
N PHE A 65 -2.81 -1.57 7.42
CA PHE A 65 -2.11 -2.40 8.39
C PHE A 65 -0.74 -1.80 8.75
N ALA A 66 0.01 -1.33 7.75
CA ALA A 66 1.30 -0.73 7.98
C ALA A 66 1.24 0.53 8.87
N SER A 67 0.15 1.30 8.79
CA SER A 67 -0.05 2.51 9.60
C SER A 67 -0.58 2.25 11.01
N VAL A 68 -1.44 1.24 11.20
CA VAL A 68 -2.11 0.99 12.49
C VAL A 68 -1.62 -0.25 13.22
N GLY A 69 -0.79 -1.09 12.59
CA GLY A 69 -0.02 -2.16 13.23
C GLY A 69 -0.77 -3.43 13.61
N SER A 70 -2.05 -3.57 13.25
CA SER A 70 -3.06 -4.48 13.84
C SER A 70 -3.89 -3.82 14.94
N ARG A 71 -4.91 -3.05 14.55
CA ARG A 71 -5.99 -2.65 15.46
C ARG A 71 -7.05 -3.77 15.59
N GLU A 72 -6.61 -5.00 15.83
CA GLU A 72 -7.43 -6.00 16.50
C GLU A 72 -6.84 -6.19 17.91
N GLY A 73 -7.36 -5.43 18.89
CA GLY A 73 -6.97 -5.63 20.30
C GLY A 73 -7.02 -4.42 21.24
N GLU A 74 -7.26 -3.20 20.77
CA GLU A 74 -7.48 -2.04 21.66
C GLU A 74 -8.91 -1.51 21.51
N SER A 75 -9.88 -2.31 21.95
CA SER A 75 -11.13 -1.77 22.47
C SER A 75 -11.12 -1.97 23.98
N LEU A 76 -11.11 -0.83 24.67
CA LEU A 76 -11.21 -0.67 26.13
C LEU A 76 -12.39 -1.40 26.75
#